data_AF-A0A9D1PG12-F1
#
_entry.id   AF-A0A9D1PG12-F1
#
_cell.length_a   1.000
_cell.length_b   1.000
_cell.length_c   1.000
_cell.angle_alpha   90.00
_cell.angle_beta   90.00
_cell.angle_gamma   90.00
#
_symmetry.space_group_name_H-M   'P 1'
#
loop_
_entity.id
_entity.type
_entity.pdbx_description
1 polymer ?
#
loop_
_entity_poly.entity_id
_entity_poly.type
_entity_poly.pdbx_seq_one_letter_code
_entity_poly.pdbx_strand_id
1 'polypeptide(L)'
;MDWKANIIGLERVETPEIPVETIREAVINSYGHRMYNNNQCNEIDVFKDRIEIHTTGGFPKGHTLEKFLDGSKKAIRRNKLMACTIQKIWKRLLPV
;
A
#
# COMPACT_ATOMS: atom_id res chain seq x y z
N MET A 1 1.06 -2.70 -19.38
CA MET A 1 0.96 -1.29 -18.96
C MET A 1 0.12 -0.54 -19.95
N ASP A 2 -1.18 -0.65 -19.75
CA ASP A 2 -2.17 0.07 -20.53
C ASP A 2 -2.41 1.43 -19.86
N TRP A 3 -1.83 2.48 -20.43
CA TRP A 3 -1.98 3.84 -19.91
C TRP A 3 -3.26 4.45 -20.47
N LYS A 4 -4.10 4.99 -19.58
CA LYS A 4 -5.28 5.77 -20.00
C LYS A 4 -4.84 7.20 -20.25
N ALA A 5 -5.08 7.71 -21.45
CA ALA A 5 -4.83 9.11 -21.76
C ALA A 5 -6.15 9.85 -21.90
N ASN A 6 -6.36 10.86 -21.07
CA ASN A 6 -7.50 11.76 -21.13
C ASN A 6 -7.02 13.17 -21.45
N ILE A 7 -7.85 13.96 -22.14
CA ILE A 7 -7.60 15.39 -22.35
C ILE A 7 -8.46 16.15 -21.35
N ILE A 8 -7.82 16.90 -20.45
CA ILE A 8 -8.49 17.73 -19.44
C ILE A 8 -8.13 19.19 -19.75
N GLY A 9 -9.08 19.95 -20.28
CA GLY A 9 -8.83 21.30 -20.79
C GLY A 9 -7.91 21.28 -22.01
N LEU A 10 -6.69 21.83 -21.86
CA LEU A 10 -5.65 21.86 -22.88
C LEU A 10 -4.52 20.85 -22.63
N GLU A 11 -4.57 20.11 -21.52
CA GLU A 11 -3.51 19.20 -21.10
C GLU A 11 -3.90 17.74 -21.34
N ARG A 12 -2.93 16.95 -21.81
CA ARG A 12 -3.04 15.49 -21.87
C ARG A 12 -2.58 14.93 -20.54
N VAL A 13 -3.50 14.29 -19.83
CA VAL A 13 -3.24 13.62 -18.55
C VAL A 13 -3.20 12.12 -18.79
N GLU A 14 -2.04 11.51 -18.51
CA GLU A 14 -1.88 10.08 -18.59
C GLU A 14 -2.00 9.44 -17.20
N THR A 15 -2.87 8.45 -17.08
CA THR A 15 -3.10 7.68 -15.86
C THR A 15 -2.58 6.27 -16.06
N PRO A 16 -1.60 5.82 -15.24
CA PRO A 16 -1.10 4.46 -15.31
C PRO A 16 -2.20 3.45 -14.93
N GLU A 17 -2.05 2.23 -15.42
CA GLU A 17 -2.96 1.10 -15.14
C GLU A 17 -3.17 0.87 -13.64
N ILE A 18 -2.10 0.98 -12.86
CA ILE A 18 -2.11 0.99 -11.40
C ILE A 18 -1.76 2.41 -10.95
N PRO A 19 -2.68 3.13 -10.26
CA PRO A 19 -2.40 4.47 -9.77
C PRO A 19 -1.17 4.51 -8.85
N VAL A 20 -0.37 5.57 -8.97
CA VAL A 20 0.86 5.73 -8.19
C VAL A 20 0.56 5.77 -6.69
N GLU A 21 -0.59 6.35 -6.32
CA GLU A 21 -1.09 6.42 -4.95
C GLU A 21 -1.37 5.02 -4.39
N THR A 22 -1.92 4.12 -5.21
CA THR A 22 -2.18 2.73 -4.84
C THR A 22 -0.87 1.99 -4.59
N ILE A 23 0.13 2.14 -5.46
CA ILE A 23 1.45 1.53 -5.29
C ILE A 23 2.10 2.04 -4.01
N ARG A 24 2.08 3.36 -3.79
CA ARG A 24 2.65 4.00 -2.62
C ARG A 24 2.01 3.48 -1.31
N GLU A 25 0.68 3.37 -1.27
CA GLU A 25 -0.04 2.84 -0.11
C GLU A 25 0.28 1.36 0.12
N ALA A 26 0.32 0.55 -0.94
CA ALA A 26 0.63 -0.87 -0.85
C ALA A 26 2.05 -1.11 -0.30
N VAL A 27 3.04 -0.37 -0.80
CA VAL A 27 4.42 -0.42 -0.30
C VAL A 27 4.47 0.01 1.17
N ILE A 28 3.82 1.10 1.54
CA ILE A 28 3.82 1.60 2.92
C ILE A 28 3.12 0.64 3.89
N ASN A 29 2.02 0.02 3.47
CA ASN A 29 1.35 -1.01 4.26
C ASN A 29 2.24 -2.23 4.47
N SER A 30 2.98 -2.66 3.43
CA SER A 30 3.97 -3.72 3.53
C SER A 30 5.02 -3.43 4.61
N TYR A 31 5.62 -2.23 4.63
CA TYR A 31 6.58 -1.84 5.67
C TYR A 31 5.95 -1.66 7.06
N GLY A 32 4.74 -1.09 7.14
CA GLY A 32 4.06 -0.83 8.41
C GLY A 32 3.63 -2.11 9.14
N HIS A 33 3.24 -3.15 8.38
CA HIS A 33 2.68 -4.39 8.92
C HIS A 33 3.65 -5.58 8.92
N ARG A 34 4.86 -5.42 8.37
CA ARG A 34 5.91 -6.43 8.38
C ARG A 34 6.22 -6.94 9.80
N MET A 35 6.48 -8.24 9.93
CA MET A 35 7.12 -8.84 11.09
C MET A 35 8.64 -8.65 11.02
N TYR A 36 9.19 -7.85 11.94
CA TYR A 36 10.63 -7.53 11.99
C TYR A 36 11.45 -8.52 12.83
N ASN A 37 10.83 -9.57 13.39
CA ASN A 37 11.50 -10.59 14.19
C ASN A 37 12.18 -11.68 13.34
N ASN A 38 12.44 -11.40 12.07
CA ASN A 38 13.12 -12.28 11.12
C ASN A 38 14.03 -11.45 10.20
N ASN A 39 14.97 -12.11 9.54
CA ASN A 39 15.94 -11.49 8.63
C ASN A 39 15.44 -11.41 7.18
N GLN A 40 14.14 -11.61 6.92
CA GLN A 40 13.59 -11.52 5.57
C GLN A 40 13.40 -10.06 5.16
N CYS A 41 13.27 -9.79 3.87
CA CYS A 41 12.93 -8.46 3.36
C CYS A 41 11.49 -8.45 2.83
N ASN A 42 10.98 -7.26 2.53
CA ASN A 42 9.84 -7.17 1.63
C ASN A 42 10.36 -7.42 0.21
N GLU A 43 9.66 -8.26 -0.54
CA GLU A 43 9.95 -8.54 -1.94
C GLU A 43 8.84 -7.91 -2.79
N ILE A 44 9.24 -7.24 -3.87
CA ILE A 44 8.33 -6.51 -4.75
C ILE A 44 8.62 -6.97 -6.17
N ASP A 45 7.68 -7.72 -6.73
CA ASP A 45 7.76 -8.23 -8.09
C ASP A 45 6.87 -7.40 -8.99
N VAL A 46 7.46 -6.84 -10.05
CA VAL A 46 6.74 -6.00 -11.02
C VAL A 46 6.60 -6.77 -12.32
N PHE A 47 5.36 -7.09 -12.67
CA PHE A 47 4.99 -7.74 -13.92
C PHE A 47 4.35 -6.73 -14.87
N LYS A 48 4.07 -7.18 -16.10
CA LYS A 48 3.46 -6.34 -17.14
C LYS A 48 2.05 -5.84 -16.77
N ASP A 49 1.33 -6.64 -15.99
CA ASP A 49 -0.10 -6.54 -15.69
C ASP A 49 -0.42 -6.52 -14.19
N ARG A 50 0.58 -6.68 -13.31
CA ARG A 50 0.39 -6.70 -11.85
C ARG A 50 1.66 -6.37 -11.10
N ILE A 51 1.49 -6.02 -9.83
CA ILE A 51 2.57 -5.87 -8.85
C ILE A 51 2.26 -6.81 -7.71
N GLU A 52 3.19 -7.69 -7.37
CA GLU A 52 3.10 -8.55 -6.20
C GLU A 52 4.01 -8.01 -5.10
N ILE A 53 3.50 -7.90 -3.88
CA ILE A 53 4.27 -7.45 -2.72
C ILE A 53 4.21 -8.56 -1.68
N HIS A 54 5.34 -9.23 -1.47
CA HIS A 54 5.49 -10.26 -0.47
C HIS A 54 6.09 -9.65 0.80
N THR A 55 5.43 -9.86 1.93
CA THR A 55 5.91 -9.38 3.23
C THR A 55 5.78 -10.47 4.27
N THR A 56 6.75 -10.54 5.18
CA THR A 56 6.64 -11.49 6.29
C THR A 56 5.57 -11.04 7.25
N GLY A 57 4.59 -11.91 7.45
CA GLY A 57 3.45 -11.62 8.30
C GLY A 57 2.18 -12.17 7.70
N GLY A 58 1.12 -12.07 8.47
CA GLY A 58 -0.23 -12.31 8.00
C GLY A 58 -1.18 -11.43 8.77
N PHE A 59 -2.47 -11.63 8.55
CA PHE A 59 -3.48 -11.00 9.37
C PHE A 59 -3.30 -11.37 10.85
N PRO A 60 -3.62 -10.45 11.78
CA PRO A 60 -3.62 -10.76 13.20
C PRO A 60 -4.49 -11.99 13.50
N LYS A 61 -4.11 -12.79 14.50
CA LYS A 61 -4.83 -14.02 14.87
C LYS A 61 -6.33 -13.72 15.09
N GLY A 62 -7.21 -14.49 14.44
CA GLY A 62 -8.67 -14.31 14.50
C GLY A 62 -9.25 -13.27 13.53
N HIS A 63 -8.41 -12.66 12.70
CA HIS A 63 -8.83 -11.75 11.63
C HIS A 63 -8.58 -12.37 10.26
N THR A 64 -9.49 -12.10 9.34
CA THR A 64 -9.43 -12.53 7.95
C THR A 64 -9.47 -11.30 7.04
N LEU A 65 -9.11 -11.46 5.77
CA LEU A 65 -9.07 -10.39 4.79
C LEU A 65 -10.45 -9.71 4.65
N GLU A 66 -11.52 -10.50 4.63
CA GLU A 66 -12.89 -10.03 4.38
C GLU A 66 -13.31 -8.98 5.40
N LYS A 67 -12.94 -9.17 6.67
CA LYS A 67 -13.25 -8.23 7.78
C LYS A 67 -12.57 -6.87 7.63
N PHE A 68 -11.52 -6.76 6.83
CA PHE A 68 -10.85 -5.49 6.55
C PHE A 68 -11.37 -4.84 5.26
N LEU A 69 -11.80 -5.66 4.29
CA LEU A 69 -12.39 -5.18 3.04
C LEU A 69 -13.81 -4.62 3.22
N ASP A 70 -14.61 -5.22 4.11
CA ASP A 70 -15.98 -4.78 4.41
C ASP A 70 -16.06 -3.53 5.30
N GLY A 71 -14.92 -3.03 5.78
CA GLY A 71 -14.83 -1.86 6.67
C GLY A 71 -15.28 -2.11 8.11
N SER A 72 -15.68 -3.34 8.47
CA SER A 72 -16.14 -3.70 9.81
C SER A 72 -15.03 -3.65 10.87
N LYS A 73 -13.76 -3.79 10.45
CA LYS A 73 -12.59 -3.69 11.33
C LYS A 73 -11.71 -2.50 10.99
N LYS A 74 -11.35 -1.74 12.03
CA LYS A 74 -10.29 -0.74 11.97
C LYS A 74 -8.93 -1.42 11.81
N ALA A 75 -8.00 -0.72 11.16
CA ALA A 75 -6.62 -1.18 10.98
C ALA A 75 -5.95 -1.51 12.33
N ILE A 76 -5.39 -2.72 12.43
CA ILE A 76 -4.66 -3.19 13.61
C ILE A 76 -3.16 -3.01 13.37
N ARG A 77 -2.54 -2.10 14.13
CA ARG A 77 -1.12 -1.80 14.00
C ARG A 77 -0.30 -2.86 14.73
N ARG A 78 0.50 -3.63 13.98
CA ARG A 78 1.45 -4.60 14.55
C ARG A 78 2.63 -3.89 15.23
N ASN A 79 3.23 -2.92 14.52
CA ASN A 79 4.34 -2.12 15.02
C ASN A 79 3.87 -0.68 15.24
N LYS A 80 3.45 -0.35 16.47
CA LYS A 80 2.85 0.96 16.78
C LYS A 80 3.75 2.14 16.42
N LEU A 81 5.05 2.08 16.76
CA LEU A 81 6.01 3.14 16.47
C LEU A 81 6.19 3.33 14.96
N MET A 82 6.47 2.26 14.22
CA MET A 82 6.64 2.29 12.75
C MET A 82 5.39 2.84 12.07
N ALA A 83 4.22 2.28 12.39
CA ALA A 83 2.95 2.71 11.79
C ALA A 83 2.63 4.19 12.10
N CYS A 84 2.88 4.65 13.33
CA CYS A 84 2.70 6.06 13.68
C CYS A 84 3.69 6.98 12.94
N THR A 85 4.95 6.58 12.81
CA THR A 85 5.97 7.38 12.09
C THR A 85 5.63 7.47 10.61
N ILE A 86 5.30 6.34 9.97
CA ILE A 86 4.92 6.33 8.55
C ILE A 86 3.65 7.15 8.34
N GLN A 87 2.65 7.04 9.21
CA GLN A 87 1.42 7.84 9.12
C GLN A 87 1.69 9.35 9.26
N LYS A 88 2.64 9.75 10.12
CA LYS A 88 3.05 11.17 10.26
C LYS A 88 3.74 11.67 8.99
N ILE A 89 4.63 10.88 8.40
CA ILE A 89 5.32 11.21 7.15
C ILE A 89 4.31 11.30 6.01
N TRP A 90 3.40 10.34 5.91
CA TRP A 90 2.34 10.30 4.90
C TRP A 90 1.45 11.55 4.93
N LYS A 91 0.98 11.96 6.11
CA LYS A 91 0.17 13.18 6.28
C LYS A 91 0.90 14.47 5.90
N ARG A 92 2.23 14.46 5.89
CA ARG A 92 3.05 15.60 5.49
C ARG A 92 3.36 15.63 3.99
N LEU A 93 3.28 14.48 3.33
CA LEU A 93 3.53 14.31 1.90
C LEU A 93 2.27 14.40 1.04
N LEU A 94 1.08 14.33 1.65
CA LEU A 94 -0.16 14.67 0.96
C LEU A 94 -0.28 16.20 0.92
N PRO A 95 -0.30 16.84 -0.27
CA PRO A 95 -0.79 18.20 -0.35
C PRO A 95 -2.25 18.19 0.16
N VAL A 96 -2.55 19.06 1.11
CA VAL A 96 -3.94 19.46 1.37
C VAL A 96 -4.45 20.17 0.14
#